data_AF-L9Z2S2-F1
#
_entry.id   AF-L9Z2S2-F1
#
_cell.length_a   1.000
_cell.length_b   1.000
_cell.length_c   1.000
_cell.angle_alpha   90.00
_cell.angle_beta   90.00
_cell.angle_gamma   90.00
#
_symmetry.space_group_name_H-M   'P 1'
#
loop_
_entity.id
_entity.type
_entity.pdbx_description
1 polymer ?
#
loop_
_entity_poly.entity_id
_entity_poly.type
_entity_poly.pdbx_seq_one_letter_code
_entity_poly.pdbx_strand_id
1 'polypeptide(L)'
;MSEIRVIDRHVEAFDTVSVSEKATPKYDRNDGRIRAAYPADASDEREYVFSIYRYGDADTFEVADGAKILDYGEGVAHVLTPADAYKGDE
;
A
#
# COMPACT_ATOMS: atom_id res chain seq x y z
N MET A 1 17.86 -0.45 -22.87
CA MET A 1 17.45 -1.40 -21.82
C MET A 1 16.50 -0.66 -20.90
N SER A 2 15.45 -1.29 -20.39
CA SER A 2 14.55 -0.67 -19.42
C SER A 2 14.95 -1.13 -18.03
N GLU A 3 15.27 -0.18 -17.14
CA GLU A 3 15.59 -0.46 -15.74
C GLU A 3 14.30 -0.71 -14.96
N ILE A 4 14.34 -1.68 -14.05
CA ILE A 4 13.22 -2.06 -13.20
C ILE A 4 13.57 -1.76 -11.76
N ARG A 5 12.73 -0.98 -11.08
CA ARG A 5 12.80 -0.74 -9.65
C ARG A 5 12.05 -1.86 -8.94
N VAL A 6 12.70 -2.47 -7.96
CA VAL A 6 12.13 -3.53 -7.12
C VAL A 6 12.02 -3.03 -5.69
N ILE A 7 10.84 -3.18 -5.11
CA ILE A 7 10.59 -3.01 -3.68
C ILE A 7 10.39 -4.41 -3.12
N ASP A 8 11.18 -4.76 -2.11
CA ASP A 8 11.00 -5.93 -1.27
C ASP A 8 11.48 -5.54 0.14
N ARG A 9 10.56 -5.10 0.98
CA ARG A 9 10.86 -4.61 2.34
C ARG A 9 9.81 -5.08 3.33
N HIS A 10 10.26 -5.28 4.57
CA HIS A 10 9.35 -5.43 5.70
C HIS A 10 8.68 -4.08 5.99
N VAL A 11 7.40 -4.11 6.36
CA VAL A 11 6.63 -2.93 6.71
C VAL A 11 5.81 -3.20 7.97
N GLU A 12 5.67 -2.16 8.78
CA GLU A 12 4.85 -2.16 9.99
C GLU A 12 3.68 -1.19 9.82
N ALA A 13 2.70 -1.25 10.72
CA ALA A 13 1.60 -0.28 10.72
C ALA A 13 2.17 1.15 10.77
N PHE A 14 1.65 2.03 9.91
CA PHE A 14 2.05 3.43 9.73
C PHE A 14 3.42 3.65 9.08
N ASP A 15 4.09 2.60 8.62
CA ASP A 15 5.32 2.69 7.84
C ASP A 15 5.05 3.26 6.43
N THR A 16 5.99 4.03 5.89
CA THR A 16 5.84 4.69 4.58
C THR A 16 6.60 3.97 3.46
N VAL A 17 5.94 3.75 2.33
CA VAL A 17 6.48 3.12 1.13
C VAL A 17 6.22 4.00 -0.09
N SER A 18 7.27 4.37 -0.80
CA SER A 18 7.16 5.01 -2.12
C SER A 18 7.01 3.95 -3.19
N VAL A 19 5.93 4.00 -3.97
CA VAL A 19 5.67 3.08 -5.07
C VAL A 19 4.95 3.81 -6.20
N SER A 20 5.13 3.37 -7.44
CA SER A 20 4.36 3.88 -8.58
C SER A 20 2.86 3.69 -8.36
N GLU A 21 2.07 4.72 -8.70
CA GLU A 21 0.61 4.71 -8.67
C GLU A 21 0.02 3.63 -9.60
N LYS A 22 0.77 3.20 -10.62
CA LYS A 22 0.37 2.12 -11.54
C LYS A 22 0.85 0.75 -11.10
N ALA A 23 1.78 0.67 -10.15
CA ALA A 23 2.25 -0.62 -9.67
C ALA A 23 1.14 -1.33 -8.88
N THR A 24 1.17 -2.66 -8.94
CA THR A 24 0.31 -3.53 -8.13
C THR A 24 1.18 -4.20 -7.06
N PRO A 25 1.41 -3.52 -5.92
CA PRO A 25 2.14 -4.10 -4.81
C PRO A 25 1.41 -5.34 -4.27
N LYS A 26 2.19 -6.34 -3.83
CA LYS A 26 1.71 -7.50 -3.09
C LYS A 26 2.18 -7.42 -1.66
N TYR A 27 1.38 -7.94 -0.75
CA TYR A 27 1.73 -8.06 0.66
C TYR A 27 1.73 -9.53 1.08
N ASP A 28 2.78 -9.93 1.79
CA ASP A 28 2.85 -11.25 2.42
C ASP A 28 2.62 -11.10 3.92
N ARG A 29 1.45 -11.55 4.40
CA ARG A 29 1.07 -11.49 5.82
C ARG A 29 1.90 -12.38 6.74
N ASN A 30 2.58 -13.41 6.21
CA ASN A 30 3.38 -14.33 7.04
C ASN A 30 4.72 -13.70 7.41
N ASP A 31 5.27 -12.86 6.53
CA ASP A 31 6.59 -12.25 6.68
C ASP A 31 6.56 -10.72 6.81
N GLY A 32 5.36 -10.11 6.69
CA GLY A 32 5.14 -8.67 6.81
C GLY A 32 5.79 -7.86 5.70
N ARG A 33 5.97 -8.43 4.49
CA ARG A 33 6.70 -7.78 3.40
C ARG A 33 5.80 -7.26 2.30
N ILE A 34 6.09 -6.05 1.83
CA ILE A 34 5.55 -5.52 0.57
C ILE A 34 6.53 -5.76 -0.56
N ARG A 35 6.00 -6.26 -1.68
CA ARG A 35 6.72 -6.53 -2.92
C ARG A 35 6.09 -5.81 -4.08
N ALA A 36 6.87 -5.03 -4.81
CA ALA A 36 6.44 -4.39 -6.05
C ALA A 36 7.60 -4.32 -7.05
N ALA A 37 7.27 -4.37 -8.34
CA ALA A 37 8.23 -4.14 -9.40
C ALA A 37 7.58 -3.27 -10.49
N TYR A 38 8.29 -2.22 -10.92
CA TYR A 38 7.81 -1.27 -11.92
C TYR A 38 9.01 -0.61 -12.64
N PRO A 39 8.81 0.01 -13.82
CA PRO A 39 9.89 0.73 -14.52
C PRO A 39 10.52 1.79 -13.62
N ALA A 40 11.85 1.86 -13.58
CA ALA A 40 12.57 2.80 -12.73
C ALA A 40 12.37 4.27 -13.13
N ASP A 41 11.98 4.54 -14.37
CA ASP A 41 11.66 5.87 -14.92
C ASP A 41 10.17 6.26 -14.69
N ALA A 42 9.44 5.52 -13.85
CA ALA A 42 8.05 5.85 -13.56
C ALA A 42 7.95 7.24 -12.90
N SER A 43 7.33 8.20 -13.60
CA SER A 43 7.13 9.57 -13.10
C SER A 43 5.95 9.71 -12.13
N ASP A 44 5.28 8.60 -11.83
CA ASP A 44 4.10 8.50 -10.98
C ASP A 44 4.40 7.80 -9.65
N GLU A 45 5.63 7.90 -9.15
CA GLU A 45 5.96 7.45 -7.79
C GLU A 45 5.30 8.36 -6.74
N ARG A 46 4.56 7.75 -5.82
CA ARG A 46 3.89 8.43 -4.71
C ARG A 46 4.20 7.73 -3.40
N GLU A 47 4.24 8.49 -2.31
CA GLU A 47 4.37 7.95 -0.96
C GLU A 47 3.02 7.46 -0.43
N TYR A 48 3.03 6.24 0.10
CA TYR A 48 1.90 5.60 0.73
C TYR A 48 2.24 5.19 2.15
N VAL A 49 1.28 5.32 3.06
CA VAL A 49 1.33 4.84 4.44
C VAL A 49 0.66 3.47 4.49
N PHE A 50 1.35 2.48 5.05
CA PHE A 50 0.77 1.18 5.33
C PHE A 50 -0.23 1.30 6.48
N SER A 51 -1.50 1.06 6.17
CA SER A 51 -2.63 1.23 7.07
C SER A 51 -3.38 -0.10 7.20
N ILE A 52 -3.91 -0.35 8.40
CA ILE A 52 -4.66 -1.55 8.71
C ILE A 52 -6.09 -1.13 9.07
N TYR A 53 -7.05 -1.56 8.26
CA TYR A 53 -8.47 -1.28 8.47
C TYR A 53 -9.13 -2.51 9.06
N ARG A 54 -9.89 -2.33 10.15
CA ARG A 54 -10.67 -3.40 10.76
C ARG A 54 -12.13 -3.18 10.43
N TYR A 55 -12.71 -4.09 9.66
CA TYR A 55 -14.11 -4.05 9.26
C TYR A 55 -14.95 -5.15 9.91
N GLY A 56 -14.32 -6.10 10.60
CA GLY A 56 -15.01 -7.15 11.36
C GLY A 56 -15.93 -7.96 10.45
N ASP A 57 -17.22 -8.02 10.81
CA ASP A 57 -18.26 -8.71 10.04
C ASP A 57 -18.93 -7.83 8.97
N ALA A 58 -18.45 -6.60 8.75
CA ALA A 58 -19.03 -5.72 7.72
C ALA A 58 -18.61 -6.16 6.31
N ASP A 59 -19.54 -6.08 5.36
CA ASP A 59 -19.26 -6.37 3.94
C ASP A 59 -18.46 -5.25 3.23
N THR A 60 -18.37 -4.07 3.84
CA THR A 60 -17.75 -2.88 3.24
C THR A 60 -16.93 -2.09 4.25
N PHE A 61 -15.84 -1.47 3.77
CA PHE A 61 -15.05 -0.49 4.52
C PHE A 61 -14.61 0.65 3.61
N GLU A 62 -14.49 1.84 4.18
CA GLU A 62 -14.09 3.05 3.45
C GLU A 62 -12.58 3.23 3.53
N VAL A 63 -11.98 3.60 2.41
CA VAL A 63 -10.56 3.96 2.30
C VAL A 63 -10.43 5.30 1.59
N ALA A 64 -9.31 5.98 1.81
CA ALA A 64 -9.04 7.22 1.11
C ALA A 64 -8.98 7.01 -0.41
N ASP A 65 -9.33 8.05 -1.17
CA ASP A 65 -9.18 8.03 -2.62
C ASP A 65 -7.71 7.77 -3.02
N GLY A 66 -7.51 6.93 -4.03
CA GLY A 66 -6.18 6.50 -4.47
C GLY A 66 -5.50 5.45 -3.57
N ALA A 67 -6.18 4.94 -2.53
CA ALA A 67 -5.67 3.84 -1.73
C ALA A 67 -5.58 2.53 -2.52
N LYS A 68 -4.59 1.71 -2.20
CA LYS A 68 -4.36 0.39 -2.80
C LYS A 68 -4.60 -0.69 -1.76
N ILE A 69 -5.61 -1.54 -2.00
CA ILE A 69 -5.86 -2.72 -1.16
C ILE A 69 -4.81 -3.78 -1.50
N LEU A 70 -4.05 -4.22 -0.50
CA LEU A 70 -2.98 -5.21 -0.66
C LEU A 70 -3.45 -6.63 -0.35
N ASP A 71 -4.23 -6.77 0.72
CA ASP A 71 -4.73 -8.04 1.25
C ASP A 71 -5.99 -7.75 2.10
N TYR A 72 -6.95 -8.67 2.13
CA TYR A 72 -8.16 -8.55 2.94
C TYR A 72 -8.69 -9.93 3.35
N GLY A 73 -9.22 -10.04 4.57
CA GLY A 73 -9.77 -11.26 5.11
C GLY A 73 -9.87 -11.21 6.64
N GLU A 74 -10.66 -12.12 7.22
CA GLU A 74 -10.80 -12.24 8.69
C GLU A 74 -11.19 -10.91 9.38
N GLY A 75 -11.94 -10.05 8.69
CA GLY A 75 -12.37 -8.75 9.20
C GLY A 75 -11.28 -7.67 9.21
N VAL A 76 -10.16 -7.88 8.50
CA VAL A 76 -9.04 -6.94 8.40
C VAL A 76 -8.63 -6.74 6.95
N ALA A 77 -8.33 -5.49 6.57
CA ALA A 77 -7.75 -5.13 5.28
C ALA A 77 -6.41 -4.40 5.48
N HIS A 78 -5.41 -4.82 4.72
CA HIS A 78 -4.10 -4.18 4.63
C HIS A 78 -4.08 -3.28 3.40
N VAL A 79 -3.79 -2.01 3.62
CA VAL A 79 -4.00 -0.97 2.61
C VAL A 79 -2.80 -0.03 2.57
N LEU A 80 -2.42 0.38 1.37
CA LEU A 80 -1.52 1.52 1.16
C LEU A 80 -2.36 2.76 0.91
N THR A 81 -2.41 3.64 1.90
CA THR A 81 -3.14 4.91 1.84
C THR A 81 -2.18 6.01 1.39
N PRO A 82 -2.51 6.86 0.40
CA PRO A 82 -1.62 7.95 0.00
C PRO A 82 -1.28 8.83 1.21
N ALA A 83 0.00 9.14 1.41
CA ALA A 83 0.45 9.88 2.60
C ALA A 83 -0.21 11.27 2.72
N ASP A 84 -0.52 11.89 1.58
CA ASP A 84 -1.26 13.15 1.50
C ASP A 84 -2.70 13.03 2.05
N ALA A 85 -3.38 11.92 1.75
CA ALA A 85 -4.72 11.65 2.29
C ALA A 85 -4.68 11.23 3.77
N TYR A 86 -3.54 10.74 4.25
CA TYR A 86 -3.32 10.39 5.66
C TYR A 86 -3.07 11.63 6.53
N LYS A 87 -2.54 12.73 5.97
CA LYS A 87 -2.26 14.00 6.67
C LYS A 87 -3.43 14.99 6.65
N GLY A 88 -4.58 14.61 6.11
CA GLY A 88 -5.71 15.51 5.81
C GLY A 88 -6.60 15.92 7.00
N ASP A 89 -6.14 15.82 8.25
CA ASP A 89 -6.92 16.24 9.43
C ASP A 89 -6.01 17.03 10.41
N GLU A 90 -5.61 18.24 9.98
CA GLU A 90 -5.15 19.33 10.86
C GLU A 90 -5.89 20.64 10.51
#